data_AF-A0A9X3CGL3-F1
#
_entry.id   AF-A0A9X3CGL3-F1
#
_cell.length_a   1.000
_cell.length_b   1.000
_cell.length_c   1.000
_cell.angle_alpha   90.00
_cell.angle_beta   90.00
_cell.angle_gamma   90.00
#
_symmetry.space_group_name_H-M   'P 1'
#
loop_
_entity.id
_entity.type
_entity.pdbx_description
1 polymer ?
#
loop_
_entity_poly.entity_id
_entity_poly.type
_entity_poly.pdbx_seq_one_letter_code
_entity_poly.pdbx_strand_id
1 'polypeptide(L)'
;MWSWLSVALSGFISVNANQDNKNGQAMMFKTLSLLLLLAILYSQNQALTPASAWVGVGLVVSIFADILYQLKRYKRLCFASFITAQICFSKSFWLQLSTEMVWWLPAMLLASSVVMFFLLLPQIDRLIFPVAVMGLVLVQFAWAAGELWLLHQDAPSLAGFLGAISLSVSAGLLAIHDYRRAIWAGRYLISGTYLLALSLITASVAL
;
A
#
# COMPACT_ATOMS: atom_id res chain seq x y z
N MET A 1 9.36 16.66 12.66
CA MET A 1 10.56 15.79 12.72
C MET A 1 10.43 14.65 13.75
N TRP A 2 10.07 14.93 15.01
CA TRP A 2 9.89 13.89 16.06
C TRP A 2 8.74 12.89 15.81
N SER A 3 7.69 13.32 15.12
CA SER A 3 6.54 12.47 14.74
C SER A 3 6.91 11.36 13.75
N TRP A 4 7.71 11.68 12.74
CA TRP A 4 8.24 10.72 11.76
C TRP A 4 9.17 9.70 12.40
N LEU A 5 9.99 10.12 13.36
CA LEU A 5 10.89 9.23 14.10
C LEU A 5 10.11 8.28 15.01
N SER A 6 9.01 8.73 15.62
CA SER A 6 8.09 7.89 16.40
C SER A 6 7.36 6.85 15.53
N VAL A 7 6.97 7.22 14.30
CA VAL A 7 6.40 6.27 13.32
C VAL A 7 7.44 5.28 12.82
N ALA A 8 8.67 5.73 12.54
CA ALA A 8 9.76 4.83 12.14
C ALA A 8 10.10 3.83 13.26
N LEU A 9 10.18 4.28 14.51
CA LEU A 9 10.40 3.41 15.68
C LEU A 9 9.22 2.47 15.93
N SER A 10 7.98 2.96 15.90
CA SER A 10 6.77 2.15 16.04
C SER A 10 6.66 1.10 14.93
N GLY A 11 6.97 1.49 13.70
CA GLY A 11 7.01 0.60 12.54
C GLY A 11 8.11 -0.45 12.65
N PHE A 12 9.32 -0.05 13.05
CA PHE A 12 10.44 -0.97 13.27
C PHE A 12 10.13 -1.96 14.40
N ILE A 13 9.51 -1.52 15.50
CA ILE A 13 9.07 -2.38 16.61
C ILE A 13 7.90 -3.28 16.17
N SER A 14 6.97 -2.82 15.32
CA SER A 14 5.88 -3.66 14.80
C SER A 14 6.39 -4.79 13.90
N VAL A 15 7.41 -4.48 13.11
CA VAL A 15 8.13 -5.44 12.27
C VAL A 15 8.88 -6.41 13.18
N ASN A 16 9.61 -5.91 14.19
CA ASN A 16 10.34 -6.73 15.18
C ASN A 16 9.46 -7.62 16.08
N ALA A 17 8.28 -7.15 16.48
CA ALA A 17 7.34 -7.94 17.29
C ALA A 17 6.68 -9.10 16.51
N ASN A 18 6.72 -9.05 15.18
CA ASN A 18 6.25 -10.14 14.31
C ASN A 18 7.22 -11.35 14.31
N GLN A 19 8.43 -11.20 14.84
CA GLN A 19 9.43 -12.28 14.97
C GLN A 19 9.07 -13.30 16.06
N ASP A 20 8.37 -12.87 17.12
CA ASP A 20 8.16 -13.68 18.33
C ASP A 20 6.87 -14.53 18.33
N ASN A 21 6.24 -14.74 17.17
CA ASN A 21 5.04 -15.58 17.01
C ASN A 21 3.83 -15.14 17.89
N LYS A 22 3.85 -13.91 18.41
CA LYS A 22 2.75 -13.26 19.15
C LYS A 22 1.90 -12.41 18.20
N ASN A 23 1.14 -13.10 17.34
CA ASN A 23 0.29 -12.51 16.28
C ASN A 23 -0.65 -11.38 16.75
N GLY A 24 -1.01 -11.33 18.05
CA GLY A 24 -1.83 -10.25 18.61
C GLY A 24 -1.08 -8.93 18.83
N GLN A 25 0.18 -8.98 19.29
CA GLN A 25 0.97 -7.79 19.59
C GLN A 25 1.46 -7.11 18.30
N ALA A 26 1.95 -7.89 17.32
CA ALA A 26 2.35 -7.35 16.02
C ALA A 26 1.20 -6.64 15.31
N MET A 27 -0.04 -7.13 15.48
CA MET A 27 -1.21 -6.49 14.94
C MET A 27 -1.54 -5.18 15.65
N MET A 28 -1.56 -5.15 16.99
CA MET A 28 -1.81 -3.89 17.71
C MET A 28 -0.79 -2.82 17.32
N PHE A 29 0.48 -3.18 17.17
CA PHE A 29 1.53 -2.25 16.74
C PHE A 29 1.39 -1.81 15.28
N LYS A 30 0.99 -2.70 14.36
CA LYS A 30 0.72 -2.34 12.96
C LYS A 30 -0.47 -1.37 12.87
N THR A 31 -1.57 -1.66 13.56
CA THR A 31 -2.73 -0.76 13.62
C THR A 31 -2.39 0.57 14.27
N LEU A 32 -1.58 0.55 15.33
CA LEU A 32 -1.12 1.76 16.01
C LEU A 32 -0.20 2.60 15.12
N SER A 33 0.68 1.98 14.32
CA SER A 33 1.51 2.70 13.36
C SER A 33 0.68 3.40 12.27
N LEU A 34 -0.38 2.76 11.78
CA LEU A 34 -1.34 3.34 10.84
C LEU A 34 -2.13 4.51 11.47
N LEU A 35 -2.49 4.38 12.75
CA LEU A 35 -3.19 5.41 13.49
C LEU A 35 -2.30 6.63 13.74
N LEU A 36 -1.01 6.43 14.03
CA LEU A 36 -0.03 7.52 14.09
C LEU A 36 0.15 8.22 12.74
N LEU A 37 0.21 7.46 11.64
CA LEU A 37 0.28 8.02 10.29
C LEU A 37 -0.93 8.92 9.98
N LEU A 38 -2.12 8.48 10.38
CA LEU A 38 -3.34 9.27 10.26
C LEU A 38 -3.29 10.54 11.13
N ALA A 39 -2.83 10.42 12.37
CA ALA A 39 -2.66 11.57 13.26
C ALA A 39 -1.66 12.60 12.70
N ILE A 40 -0.58 12.15 12.06
CA ILE A 40 0.40 13.01 11.39
C ILE A 40 -0.22 13.74 10.19
N LEU A 41 -1.01 13.03 9.38
CA LEU A 41 -1.68 13.61 8.24
C LEU A 41 -2.59 14.77 8.67
N TYR A 42 -3.37 14.57 9.73
CA TYR A 42 -4.23 15.61 10.31
C TYR A 42 -3.46 16.74 11.01
N SER A 43 -2.28 16.46 11.60
CA SER A 43 -1.51 17.51 12.29
C SER A 43 -0.72 18.41 11.35
N GLN A 44 -0.29 17.89 10.18
CA GLN A 44 0.53 18.65 9.22
C GLN A 44 -0.31 19.32 8.12
N ASN A 45 -1.46 18.76 7.75
CA ASN A 45 -2.36 19.41 6.80
C ASN A 45 -3.30 20.40 7.50
N GLN A 46 -2.84 21.66 7.61
CA GLN A 46 -3.63 22.76 8.17
C GLN A 46 -4.81 23.18 7.26
N ALA A 47 -4.74 22.85 5.97
CA ALA A 47 -5.86 22.89 5.02
C ALA A 47 -6.08 21.47 4.47
N LEU A 48 -7.25 20.88 4.74
CA LEU A 48 -7.63 19.56 4.22
C LEU A 48 -7.85 19.65 2.71
N THR A 49 -6.78 19.55 1.93
CA THR A 49 -6.86 19.38 0.48
C THR A 49 -7.66 18.11 0.17
N PRO A 50 -8.45 18.07 -0.92
CA PRO A 50 -9.24 16.88 -1.24
C PRO A 50 -8.35 15.63 -1.37
N ALA A 51 -7.13 15.78 -1.89
CA ALA A 51 -6.14 14.71 -1.94
C ALA A 51 -5.79 14.11 -0.56
N SER A 52 -5.53 14.94 0.45
CA SER A 52 -5.17 14.47 1.81
C SER A 52 -6.33 13.75 2.49
N ALA A 53 -7.57 14.20 2.26
CA ALA A 53 -8.77 13.52 2.74
C ALA A 53 -8.90 12.10 2.16
N TRP A 54 -8.65 11.92 0.85
CA TRP A 54 -8.68 10.59 0.21
C TRP A 54 -7.59 9.65 0.75
N VAL A 55 -6.37 10.16 1.02
CA VAL A 55 -5.33 9.32 1.69
C VAL A 55 -5.77 8.93 3.10
N GLY A 56 -6.37 9.85 3.86
CA GLY A 56 -6.94 9.56 5.17
C GLY A 56 -8.00 8.46 5.14
N VAL A 57 -8.94 8.53 4.19
CA VAL A 57 -9.95 7.48 4.00
C VAL A 57 -9.29 6.15 3.61
N GLY A 58 -8.26 6.17 2.75
CA GLY A 58 -7.52 4.96 2.37
C GLY A 58 -6.81 4.29 3.55
N LEU A 59 -6.25 5.08 4.48
CA LEU A 59 -5.66 4.59 5.74
C LEU A 59 -6.72 3.95 6.65
N VAL A 60 -7.87 4.60 6.83
CA VAL A 60 -8.97 4.03 7.64
C VAL A 60 -9.45 2.71 7.05
N VAL A 61 -9.67 2.65 5.73
CA VAL A 61 -10.09 1.42 5.04
C VAL A 61 -9.02 0.33 5.18
N SER A 62 -7.73 0.70 5.17
CA SER A 62 -6.63 -0.24 5.40
C SER A 62 -6.63 -0.82 6.82
N ILE A 63 -6.94 -0.01 7.84
CA ILE A 63 -7.12 -0.48 9.22
C ILE A 63 -8.27 -1.49 9.30
N PHE A 64 -9.40 -1.19 8.67
CA PHE A 64 -10.51 -2.13 8.57
C PHE A 64 -10.10 -3.42 7.85
N ALA A 65 -9.35 -3.33 6.76
CA ALA A 65 -8.87 -4.48 6.01
C ALA A 65 -7.99 -5.41 6.85
N ASP A 66 -7.09 -4.85 7.67
CA ASP A 66 -6.24 -5.61 8.60
C ASP A 66 -7.07 -6.29 9.71
N ILE A 67 -8.10 -5.62 10.26
CA ILE A 67 -9.04 -6.21 11.24
C ILE A 67 -9.79 -7.40 10.62
N LEU A 68 -10.32 -7.23 9.40
CA LEU A 68 -11.01 -8.31 8.68
C LEU A 68 -10.08 -9.47 8.31
N TYR A 69 -8.80 -9.19 7.99
CA TYR A 69 -7.81 -10.22 7.70
C TYR A 69 -7.59 -11.12 8.92
N GLN A 70 -7.52 -10.54 10.12
CA GLN A 70 -7.31 -11.28 11.36
C GLN A 70 -8.50 -12.13 11.76
N LEU A 71 -9.73 -11.68 11.50
CA LEU A 71 -10.92 -12.47 11.81
C LEU A 71 -10.96 -13.81 11.05
N LYS A 72 -10.16 -14.00 9.97
CA LYS A 72 -10.08 -15.19 9.09
C LYS A 72 -11.42 -15.72 8.53
N ARG A 73 -12.54 -15.10 8.91
CA ARG A 73 -13.92 -15.54 8.66
C ARG A 73 -14.42 -15.09 7.28
N TYR A 74 -13.89 -13.99 6.75
CA TYR A 74 -14.34 -13.40 5.49
C TYR A 74 -13.18 -12.97 4.58
N LYS A 75 -12.44 -13.94 4.03
CA LYS A 75 -11.33 -13.67 3.10
C LYS A 75 -11.73 -12.75 1.93
N ARG A 76 -12.94 -12.95 1.36
CA ARG A 76 -13.44 -12.11 0.24
C ARG A 76 -13.64 -10.65 0.64
N LEU A 77 -14.18 -10.37 1.83
CA LEU A 77 -14.38 -9.00 2.31
C LEU A 77 -13.06 -8.32 2.63
N CYS A 78 -12.11 -9.04 3.20
CA CYS A 78 -10.76 -8.52 3.43
C CYS A 78 -10.08 -8.11 2.11
N PHE A 79 -10.14 -8.96 1.08
CA PHE A 79 -9.62 -8.63 -0.25
C PHE A 79 -10.32 -7.41 -0.84
N ALA A 80 -11.66 -7.35 -0.75
CA ALA A 80 -12.41 -6.19 -1.21
C ALA A 80 -11.99 -4.90 -0.49
N SER A 81 -11.80 -4.93 0.84
CA SER A 81 -11.34 -3.75 1.59
C SER A 81 -9.93 -3.30 1.20
N PHE A 82 -9.01 -4.22 0.92
CA PHE A 82 -7.68 -3.88 0.42
C PHE A 82 -7.73 -3.20 -0.94
N ILE A 83 -8.56 -3.71 -1.85
CA ILE A 83 -8.80 -3.10 -3.16
C ILE A 83 -9.39 -1.70 -3.01
N THR A 84 -10.41 -1.54 -2.16
CA THR A 84 -11.04 -0.24 -1.90
C THR A 84 -10.03 0.77 -1.34
N ALA A 85 -9.13 0.36 -0.44
CA ALA A 85 -8.08 1.23 0.07
C ALA A 85 -7.15 1.71 -1.05
N GLN A 86 -6.74 0.82 -1.96
CA GLN A 86 -5.87 1.19 -3.08
C GLN A 86 -6.55 2.09 -4.11
N ILE A 87 -7.83 1.88 -4.40
CA ILE A 87 -8.62 2.78 -5.25
C ILE A 87 -8.69 4.16 -4.60
N CYS A 88 -8.86 4.21 -3.28
CA CYS A 88 -8.88 5.45 -2.50
C CYS A 88 -7.56 6.22 -2.64
N PHE A 89 -6.42 5.53 -2.49
CA PHE A 89 -5.11 6.12 -2.73
C PHE A 89 -4.96 6.58 -4.18
N SER A 90 -5.30 5.75 -5.17
CA SER A 90 -5.23 6.14 -6.58
C SER A 90 -6.06 7.39 -6.90
N LYS A 91 -7.27 7.51 -6.33
CA LYS A 91 -8.11 8.71 -6.47
C LYS A 91 -7.45 9.97 -5.92
N SER A 92 -6.71 9.88 -4.81
CA SER A 92 -5.97 11.02 -4.25
C SER A 92 -4.94 11.60 -5.23
N PHE A 93 -4.20 10.74 -5.94
CA PHE A 93 -3.19 11.17 -6.91
C PHE A 93 -3.83 11.66 -8.22
N TRP A 94 -4.93 11.02 -8.65
CA TRP A 94 -5.71 11.47 -9.81
C TRP A 94 -6.28 12.88 -9.68
N LEU A 95 -6.61 13.32 -8.47
CA LEU A 95 -7.10 14.68 -8.24
C LEU A 95 -6.01 15.75 -8.40
N GLN A 96 -4.74 15.36 -8.39
CA GLN A 96 -3.58 16.26 -8.54
C GLN A 96 -3.01 16.27 -9.97
N LEU A 97 -3.51 15.39 -10.83
CA LEU A 97 -3.07 15.24 -12.22
C LEU A 97 -3.70 16.29 -13.13
N SER A 98 -2.88 16.92 -13.98
CA SER A 98 -3.31 17.75 -15.11
C SER A 98 -3.46 16.88 -16.37
N THR A 99 -4.14 17.39 -17.39
CA THR A 99 -4.67 16.62 -18.54
C THR A 99 -3.61 16.02 -19.48
N GLU A 100 -2.32 16.34 -19.31
CA GLU A 100 -1.25 15.81 -20.15
C GLU A 100 -0.79 14.43 -19.67
N MET A 101 -1.25 13.40 -20.38
CA MET A 101 -1.09 12.00 -20.00
C MET A 101 -0.05 11.29 -20.87
N VAL A 102 0.87 10.56 -20.23
CA VAL A 102 2.05 9.98 -20.89
C VAL A 102 1.86 8.48 -21.06
N TRP A 103 1.53 8.04 -22.28
CA TRP A 103 1.11 6.67 -22.57
C TRP A 103 2.20 5.58 -22.49
N TRP A 104 3.49 5.94 -22.49
CA TRP A 104 4.56 4.93 -22.40
C TRP A 104 4.71 4.34 -20.99
N LEU A 105 4.44 5.12 -19.94
CA LEU A 105 4.54 4.71 -18.55
C LEU A 105 3.50 3.62 -18.17
N PRO A 106 2.18 3.77 -18.45
CA PRO A 106 1.22 2.71 -18.21
C PRO A 106 1.52 1.47 -19.04
N ALA A 107 2.00 1.61 -20.28
CA ALA A 107 2.36 0.47 -21.12
C ALA A 107 3.48 -0.38 -20.48
N MET A 108 4.54 0.27 -19.96
CA MET A 108 5.63 -0.40 -19.24
C MET A 108 5.16 -1.07 -17.95
N LEU A 109 4.34 -0.39 -17.14
CA LEU A 109 3.80 -0.94 -15.89
C LEU A 109 2.90 -2.15 -16.15
N LEU A 110 2.04 -2.06 -17.17
CA LEU A 110 1.11 -3.12 -17.55
C LEU A 110 1.89 -4.33 -18.08
N ALA A 111 2.90 -4.12 -18.92
CA ALA A 111 3.79 -5.20 -19.37
C ALA A 111 4.49 -5.92 -18.21
N SER A 112 5.08 -5.17 -17.27
CA SER A 112 5.75 -5.76 -16.09
C SER A 112 4.78 -6.56 -15.21
N SER A 113 3.53 -6.08 -15.08
CA SER A 113 2.51 -6.73 -14.26
C SER A 113 1.93 -7.98 -14.91
N VAL A 114 1.79 -7.98 -16.24
CA VAL A 114 1.42 -9.18 -17.01
C VAL A 114 2.51 -10.25 -16.87
N VAL A 115 3.79 -9.88 -17.00
CA VAL A 115 4.91 -10.82 -16.78
C VAL A 115 4.86 -11.40 -15.36
N MET A 116 4.69 -10.55 -14.34
CA MET A 116 4.57 -11.00 -12.96
C MET A 116 3.36 -11.94 -12.76
N PHE A 117 2.23 -11.61 -13.39
CA PHE A 117 1.01 -12.43 -13.35
C PHE A 117 1.22 -13.79 -14.01
N PHE A 118 1.88 -13.87 -15.17
CA PHE A 118 2.20 -15.14 -15.82
C PHE A 118 3.16 -16.00 -14.98
N LEU A 119 4.12 -15.40 -14.28
CA LEU A 119 4.99 -16.13 -13.34
C LEU A 119 4.23 -16.70 -12.14
N LEU A 120 3.15 -16.02 -11.73
CA LEU A 120 2.26 -16.45 -10.65
C LEU A 120 1.18 -17.43 -11.13
N LEU A 121 0.80 -17.40 -12.41
CA LEU A 121 -0.25 -18.24 -13.01
C LEU A 121 -0.10 -19.75 -12.72
N PRO A 122 1.07 -20.40 -12.86
CA PRO A 122 1.22 -21.83 -12.54
C PRO A 122 1.04 -22.16 -11.06
N GLN A 123 0.93 -21.16 -10.18
CA GLN A 123 0.87 -21.33 -8.73
C GLN A 123 -0.52 -21.00 -8.14
N ILE A 124 -1.37 -20.27 -8.86
CA ILE A 124 -2.64 -19.74 -8.34
C ILE A 124 -3.83 -20.31 -9.14
N ASP A 125 -3.91 -21.63 -9.26
CA ASP A 125 -4.87 -22.34 -10.14
C ASP A 125 -6.36 -22.01 -9.85
N ARG A 126 -6.70 -21.70 -8.58
CA ARG A 126 -8.11 -21.49 -8.16
C ARG A 126 -8.51 -20.04 -7.87
N LEU A 127 -7.55 -19.13 -7.73
CA LEU A 127 -7.78 -17.74 -7.25
C LEU A 127 -7.16 -16.68 -8.16
N ILE A 128 -7.06 -17.02 -9.46
CA ILE A 128 -6.53 -16.16 -10.53
C ILE A 128 -7.25 -14.81 -10.56
N PHE A 129 -8.59 -14.82 -10.41
CA PHE A 129 -9.40 -13.61 -10.58
C PHE A 129 -9.15 -12.53 -9.51
N PRO A 130 -9.21 -12.81 -8.19
CA PRO A 130 -8.82 -11.85 -7.16
C PRO A 130 -7.40 -11.27 -7.32
N VAL A 131 -6.43 -12.10 -7.72
CA VAL A 131 -5.04 -11.66 -7.88
C VAL A 131 -4.88 -10.76 -9.10
N ALA A 132 -5.53 -11.09 -10.22
CA ALA A 132 -5.55 -10.24 -11.41
C ALA A 132 -6.16 -8.87 -11.11
N VAL A 133 -7.31 -8.83 -10.41
CA VAL A 133 -7.98 -7.57 -10.05
C VAL A 133 -7.09 -6.72 -9.15
N MET A 134 -6.44 -7.33 -8.14
CA MET A 134 -5.51 -6.61 -7.27
C MET A 134 -4.31 -6.04 -8.04
N GLY A 135 -3.74 -6.83 -8.96
CA GLY A 135 -2.64 -6.38 -9.83
C GLY A 135 -3.05 -5.21 -10.72
N LEU A 136 -4.24 -5.24 -11.31
CA LEU A 136 -4.75 -4.14 -12.14
C LEU A 136 -4.91 -2.83 -11.33
N VAL A 137 -5.43 -2.92 -10.11
CA VAL A 137 -5.60 -1.75 -9.22
C VAL A 137 -4.24 -1.19 -8.81
N LEU A 138 -3.25 -2.05 -8.54
CA LEU A 138 -1.87 -1.63 -8.26
C LEU A 138 -1.23 -0.92 -9.46
N VAL A 139 -1.40 -1.46 -10.67
CA VAL A 139 -0.92 -0.82 -11.91
C VAL A 139 -1.55 0.56 -12.07
N GLN A 140 -2.87 0.66 -11.88
CA GLN A 140 -3.57 1.93 -11.95
C GLN A 140 -3.06 2.93 -10.92
N PHE A 141 -2.76 2.47 -9.71
CA PHE A 141 -2.19 3.33 -8.66
C PHE A 141 -0.76 3.77 -8.98
N ALA A 142 0.11 2.84 -9.39
CA ALA A 142 1.49 3.13 -9.79
C ALA A 142 1.56 4.06 -11.01
N TRP A 143 0.61 3.92 -11.94
CA TRP A 143 0.48 4.83 -13.08
C TRP A 143 0.14 6.25 -12.61
N ALA A 144 -0.90 6.42 -11.79
CA ALA A 144 -1.30 7.73 -11.28
C ALA A 144 -0.17 8.42 -10.49
N ALA A 145 0.54 7.67 -9.63
CA ALA A 145 1.67 8.20 -8.89
C ALA A 145 2.88 8.51 -9.79
N GLY A 146 3.12 7.69 -10.82
CA GLY A 146 4.22 7.88 -11.77
C GLY A 146 4.02 9.11 -12.66
N GLU A 147 2.79 9.36 -13.11
CA GLU A 147 2.48 10.59 -13.86
C GLU A 147 2.59 11.83 -12.99
N LEU A 148 2.12 11.78 -11.74
CA LEU A 148 2.28 12.91 -10.83
C LEU A 148 3.76 13.28 -10.63
N TRP A 149 4.62 12.25 -10.52
CA TRP A 149 6.07 12.45 -10.42
C TRP A 149 6.69 13.02 -11.70
N LEU A 150 6.27 12.55 -12.89
CA LEU A 150 6.76 13.08 -14.16
C LEU A 150 6.39 14.55 -14.37
N LEU A 151 5.19 14.97 -13.93
CA LEU A 151 4.70 16.33 -14.10
C LEU A 151 5.34 17.33 -13.13
N HIS A 152 5.39 16.99 -11.84
CA HIS A 152 5.83 17.93 -10.80
C HIS A 152 7.33 17.83 -10.51
N GLN A 153 7.95 16.66 -10.70
CA GLN A 153 9.35 16.36 -10.36
C GLN A 153 9.77 16.72 -8.92
N ASP A 154 8.78 16.86 -8.02
CA ASP A 154 8.99 17.25 -6.63
C ASP A 154 9.28 16.04 -5.72
N ALA A 155 9.97 16.32 -4.60
CA ALA A 155 10.25 15.33 -3.55
C ALA A 155 9.00 14.60 -3.00
N PRO A 156 7.86 15.26 -2.70
CA PRO A 156 6.62 14.58 -2.33
C PRO A 156 6.14 13.60 -3.41
N SER A 157 6.10 14.02 -4.68
CA SER A 157 5.63 13.17 -5.79
C SER A 157 6.50 11.94 -5.98
N LEU A 158 7.82 12.06 -5.77
CA LEU A 158 8.76 10.93 -5.79
C LEU A 158 8.47 9.95 -4.65
N ALA A 159 8.19 10.46 -3.44
CA ALA A 159 7.82 9.62 -2.30
C ALA A 159 6.52 8.84 -2.59
N GLY A 160 5.52 9.48 -3.20
CA GLY A 160 4.28 8.81 -3.63
C GLY A 160 4.52 7.67 -4.61
N PHE A 161 5.38 7.89 -5.61
CA PHE A 161 5.75 6.88 -6.61
C PHE A 161 6.52 5.69 -6.00
N LEU A 162 7.53 5.96 -5.17
CA LEU A 162 8.25 4.91 -4.43
C LEU A 162 7.31 4.14 -3.48
N GLY A 163 6.35 4.84 -2.88
CA GLY A 163 5.29 4.24 -2.07
C GLY A 163 4.45 3.23 -2.87
N ALA A 164 4.01 3.60 -4.08
CA ALA A 164 3.24 2.72 -4.96
C ALA A 164 4.04 1.49 -5.43
N ILE A 165 5.33 1.66 -5.74
CA ILE A 165 6.22 0.53 -6.07
C ILE A 165 6.38 -0.40 -4.88
N SER A 166 6.65 0.13 -3.68
CA SER A 166 6.80 -0.67 -2.46
C SER A 166 5.50 -1.43 -2.13
N LEU A 167 4.34 -0.81 -2.37
CA LEU A 167 3.03 -1.44 -2.17
C LEU A 167 2.81 -2.59 -3.16
N SER A 168 3.22 -2.41 -4.41
CA SER A 168 3.17 -3.43 -5.46
C SER A 168 4.07 -4.64 -5.13
N VAL A 169 5.30 -4.38 -4.66
CA VAL A 169 6.22 -5.42 -4.19
C VAL A 169 5.62 -6.17 -3.00
N SER A 170 5.09 -5.45 -2.01
CA SER A 170 4.46 -6.05 -0.82
C SER A 170 3.30 -6.97 -1.20
N ALA A 171 2.43 -6.53 -2.12
CA ALA A 171 1.32 -7.33 -2.63
C ALA A 171 1.80 -8.57 -3.40
N GLY A 172 2.86 -8.45 -4.21
CA GLY A 172 3.48 -9.57 -4.89
C GLY A 172 4.03 -10.61 -3.90
N LEU A 173 4.73 -10.17 -2.84
CA LEU A 173 5.21 -11.07 -1.79
C LEU A 173 4.05 -11.73 -1.03
N LEU A 174 2.96 -11.01 -0.76
CA LEU A 174 1.78 -11.54 -0.09
C LEU A 174 1.11 -12.63 -0.95
N ALA A 175 0.98 -12.41 -2.25
CA ALA A 175 0.49 -13.42 -3.19
C ALA A 175 1.40 -14.67 -3.20
N ILE A 176 2.72 -14.49 -3.21
CA ILE A 176 3.65 -15.63 -3.16
C ILE A 176 3.56 -16.38 -1.82
N HIS A 177 3.46 -15.67 -0.70
CA HIS A 177 3.42 -16.28 0.64
C HIS A 177 2.12 -17.06 0.89
N ASP A 178 0.97 -16.52 0.49
CA ASP A 178 -0.33 -17.17 0.70
C ASP A 178 -0.60 -18.32 -0.28
N TYR A 179 -0.05 -18.26 -1.51
CA TYR A 179 -0.37 -19.23 -2.56
C TYR A 179 0.74 -20.24 -2.91
N ARG A 180 2.03 -19.89 -2.76
CA ARG A 180 3.14 -20.79 -3.16
C ARG A 180 3.61 -21.69 -2.00
N ARG A 181 4.19 -21.09 -0.96
CA ARG A 181 4.68 -21.74 0.26
C ARG A 181 4.73 -20.69 1.37
N ALA A 182 4.32 -21.08 2.58
CA ALA A 182 4.46 -20.22 3.76
C ALA A 182 5.95 -19.96 4.04
N ILE A 183 6.46 -18.84 3.51
CA ILE A 183 7.82 -18.38 3.80
C ILE A 183 7.86 -17.97 5.28
N TRP A 184 8.67 -18.65 6.10
CA TRP A 184 8.71 -18.45 7.56
C TRP A 184 9.00 -16.99 7.98
N ALA A 185 9.77 -16.25 7.18
CA ALA A 185 10.04 -14.82 7.34
C ALA A 185 9.23 -13.89 6.38
N GLY A 186 8.35 -14.45 5.55
CA GLY A 186 7.64 -13.69 4.50
C GLY A 186 6.71 -12.62 5.07
N ARG A 187 6.02 -12.92 6.17
CA ARG A 187 5.13 -11.95 6.84
C ARG A 187 5.87 -10.73 7.37
N TYR A 188 7.13 -10.91 7.74
CA TYR A 188 8.01 -9.87 8.22
C TYR A 188 8.34 -8.86 7.11
N LEU A 189 8.77 -9.39 5.97
CA LEU A 189 9.14 -8.60 4.81
C LEU A 189 7.90 -7.91 4.20
N ILE A 190 6.77 -8.62 4.10
CA ILE A 190 5.48 -8.07 3.63
C ILE A 190 5.02 -6.91 4.52
N SER A 191 5.01 -7.10 5.85
CA SER A 191 4.56 -6.04 6.76
C SER A 191 5.50 -4.84 6.74
N GLY A 192 6.81 -5.07 6.62
CA GLY A 192 7.81 -4.00 6.49
C GLY A 192 7.64 -3.18 5.21
N THR A 193 7.52 -3.84 4.05
CA THR A 193 7.31 -3.17 2.76
C THR A 193 5.95 -2.46 2.68
N TYR A 194 4.94 -2.99 3.36
CA TYR A 194 3.61 -2.35 3.46
C TYR A 194 3.64 -1.07 4.29
N LEU A 195 4.27 -1.12 5.47
CA LEU A 195 4.39 0.04 6.36
C LEU A 195 5.26 1.12 5.72
N LEU A 196 6.36 0.73 5.08
CA LEU A 196 7.16 1.63 4.26
C LEU A 196 6.31 2.28 3.16
N ALA A 197 5.57 1.49 2.39
CA ALA A 197 4.71 2.01 1.33
C ALA A 197 3.72 3.08 1.85
N LEU A 198 3.00 2.78 2.93
CA LEU A 198 2.04 3.70 3.53
C LEU A 198 2.72 4.95 4.09
N SER A 199 3.88 4.81 4.73
CA SER A 199 4.64 5.95 5.23
C SER A 199 5.07 6.87 4.07
N LEU A 200 5.52 6.32 2.95
CA LEU A 200 5.88 7.09 1.76
C LEU A 200 4.66 7.76 1.09
N ILE A 201 3.52 7.07 1.03
CA ILE A 201 2.27 7.64 0.50
C ILE A 201 1.80 8.81 1.39
N THR A 202 1.89 8.68 2.71
CA THR A 202 1.57 9.81 3.60
C THR A 202 2.60 10.92 3.53
N ALA A 203 3.87 10.60 3.32
CA ALA A 203 4.94 11.59 3.13
C ALA A 203 4.64 12.47 1.93
N SER A 204 4.20 11.85 0.84
CA SER A 204 3.84 12.52 -0.41
C SER A 204 2.77 13.59 -0.28
N VAL A 205 1.96 13.56 0.79
CA VAL A 205 0.85 14.50 1.00
C VAL A 205 1.02 15.35 2.28
N ALA A 206 2.01 15.02 3.11
CA ALA A 206 2.33 15.77 4.33
C ALA A 206 3.54 16.70 4.17
N LEU A 207 4.37 16.49 3.15
CA LEU A 207 5.48 17.36 2.72
C LEU A 207 5.00 18.33 1.66
#